data_AF-A0A8T4Z2W5-F1
#
_entry.id   AF-A0A8T4Z2W5-F1
#
_cell.length_a   1.000
_cell.length_b   1.000
_cell.length_c   1.000
_cell.angle_alpha   90.00
_cell.angle_beta   90.00
_cell.angle_gamma   90.00
#
_symmetry.space_group_name_H-M   'P 1'
#
loop_
_entity.id
_entity.type
_entity.pdbx_description
1 polymer ?
#
loop_
_entity_poly.entity_id
_entity_poly.type
_entity_poly.pdbx_seq_one_letter_code
_entity_poly.pdbx_strand_id
1 'polypeptide(L)'
;MKSLRVWLLCLAGLGGGVIFIGTLTWVPTYLVKIVNLSEAHAGAVSSLMLLLGSFGTPLSGYIADRVIKRRSPMVLIPIFAAGSGCILISIMEPREIYQTILMFAFVLLSSTMWWIIPSILSEWLPMNILGTASGLLSSMMSLGGVLGPFIFGLVLDLTGSFYHGWFLLGSVAILLASPMALSTSKRFIASMLKH
;
A
#
# COMPACT_ATOMS: atom_id res chain seq x y z
N MET A 1 16.56 16.64 -12.28
CA MET A 1 15.94 15.30 -12.15
C MET A 1 16.92 14.14 -11.86
N LYS A 2 18.14 14.37 -11.33
CA LYS A 2 19.08 13.28 -10.98
C LYS A 2 18.99 12.79 -9.52
N SER A 3 17.87 13.04 -8.85
CA SER A 3 17.67 12.58 -7.48
C SER A 3 17.13 11.15 -7.51
N LEU A 4 18.02 10.16 -7.35
CA LEU A 4 17.66 8.75 -7.18
C LEU A 4 16.49 8.57 -6.19
N ARG A 5 16.39 9.44 -5.17
CA ARG A 5 15.31 9.42 -4.17
C ARG A 5 13.91 9.59 -4.78
N VAL A 6 13.76 10.43 -5.80
CA VAL A 6 12.47 10.65 -6.46
C VAL A 6 12.03 9.38 -7.19
N TRP A 7 12.96 8.72 -7.89
CA TRP A 7 12.70 7.44 -8.55
C TRP A 7 12.33 6.33 -7.56
N LEU A 8 13.06 6.24 -6.45
CA LEU A 8 12.76 5.27 -5.39
C LEU A 8 11.41 5.55 -4.73
N LEU A 9 11.04 6.82 -4.55
CA LEU A 9 9.73 7.22 -4.04
C LEU A 9 8.60 6.88 -5.04
N CYS A 10 8.82 7.09 -6.34
CA CYS A 10 7.88 6.70 -7.38
C CYS A 10 7.67 5.18 -7.43
N LEU A 11 8.74 4.40 -7.26
CA LEU A 11 8.67 2.94 -7.20
C LEU A 11 7.89 2.46 -5.97
N ALA A 12 8.12 3.09 -4.81
CA ALA A 12 7.31 2.85 -3.62
C ALA A 12 5.84 3.23 -3.83
N GLY A 13 5.56 4.35 -4.50
CA GLY A 13 4.21 4.78 -4.86
C GLY A 13 3.50 3.80 -5.81
N LEU A 14 4.24 3.17 -6.74
CA LEU A 14 3.73 2.09 -7.57
C LEU A 14 3.30 0.89 -6.70
N GLY A 15 4.14 0.48 -5.75
CA GLY A 15 3.80 -0.58 -4.79
C GLY A 15 2.59 -0.26 -3.92
N GLY A 16 2.47 1.00 -3.47
CA GLY A 16 1.29 1.51 -2.77
C GLY A 16 0.02 1.44 -3.62
N GLY A 17 0.11 1.80 -4.91
CA GLY A 17 -1.00 1.68 -5.86
C GLY A 17 -1.44 0.24 -6.10
N VAL A 18 -0.48 -0.67 -6.29
CA VAL A 18 -0.71 -2.12 -6.46
C VAL A 18 -1.53 -2.67 -5.29
N ILE A 19 -1.08 -2.40 -4.06
CA ILE A 19 -1.72 -2.99 -2.90
C ILE A 19 -3.08 -2.37 -2.59
N PHE A 20 -3.20 -1.04 -2.72
CA PHE A 20 -4.44 -0.34 -2.39
C PHE A 20 -5.57 -0.74 -3.35
N ILE A 21 -5.37 -0.56 -4.65
CA ILE A 21 -6.42 -0.87 -5.63
C ILE A 21 -6.61 -2.38 -5.76
N GLY A 22 -5.52 -3.17 -5.74
CA GLY A 22 -5.62 -4.64 -5.77
C GLY A 22 -6.47 -5.19 -4.62
N THR A 23 -6.24 -4.72 -3.40
CA THR A 23 -7.06 -5.12 -2.24
C THR A 23 -8.49 -4.63 -2.40
N LEU A 24 -8.68 -3.35 -2.75
CA LEU A 24 -10.01 -2.75 -2.91
C LEU A 24 -10.87 -3.49 -3.95
N THR A 25 -10.26 -3.98 -5.03
CA THR A 25 -10.97 -4.73 -6.07
C THR A 25 -11.37 -6.13 -5.64
N TRP A 26 -10.51 -6.86 -4.92
CA TRP A 26 -10.72 -8.29 -4.66
C TRP A 26 -11.39 -8.61 -3.32
N VAL A 27 -11.46 -7.65 -2.39
CA VAL A 27 -12.14 -7.83 -1.09
C VAL A 27 -13.62 -8.22 -1.23
N PRO A 28 -14.47 -7.53 -2.02
CA PRO A 28 -15.88 -7.90 -2.12
C PRO A 28 -16.04 -9.31 -2.70
N THR A 29 -15.27 -9.64 -3.73
CA THR A 29 -15.27 -10.96 -4.37
C THR A 29 -14.81 -12.05 -3.40
N TYR A 30 -13.82 -11.78 -2.56
CA TYR A 30 -13.36 -12.70 -1.52
C TYR A 30 -14.47 -12.97 -0.49
N LEU A 31 -15.17 -11.92 -0.04
CA LEU A 31 -16.29 -12.05 0.89
C LEU A 31 -17.44 -12.89 0.31
N VAL A 32 -17.73 -12.76 -0.98
CA VAL A 32 -18.75 -13.58 -1.65
C VAL A 32 -18.27 -15.03 -1.81
N LYS A 33 -17.07 -15.24 -2.38
CA LYS A 33 -16.63 -16.59 -2.80
C LYS A 33 -16.05 -17.44 -1.68
N ILE A 34 -15.41 -16.83 -0.68
CA ILE A 34 -14.69 -17.55 0.38
C ILE A 34 -15.47 -17.51 1.69
N VAL A 35 -16.02 -16.34 2.06
CA VAL A 35 -16.81 -16.16 3.28
C VAL A 35 -18.30 -16.48 3.06
N ASN A 36 -18.74 -16.70 1.81
CA ASN A 36 -20.11 -17.04 1.43
C ASN A 36 -21.15 -15.98 1.82
N LEU A 37 -20.77 -14.71 1.81
CA LEU A 37 -21.73 -13.62 1.98
C LEU A 37 -22.53 -13.38 0.69
N SER A 38 -23.80 -13.00 0.82
CA SER A 38 -24.55 -12.45 -0.32
C SER A 38 -23.86 -11.19 -0.85
N GLU A 39 -24.02 -10.90 -2.14
CA GLU A 39 -23.44 -9.71 -2.79
C GLU A 39 -23.78 -8.39 -2.06
N ALA A 40 -25.03 -8.23 -1.61
CA ALA A 40 -25.46 -7.04 -0.88
C ALA A 40 -24.69 -6.85 0.45
N HIS A 41 -24.56 -7.92 1.24
CA HIS A 41 -23.80 -7.89 2.49
C HIS A 41 -22.30 -7.69 2.25
N ALA A 42 -21.73 -8.35 1.24
CA ALA A 42 -20.32 -8.17 0.86
C ALA A 42 -20.03 -6.73 0.45
N GLY A 43 -20.93 -6.10 -0.33
CA GLY A 43 -20.83 -4.68 -0.70
C GLY A 43 -20.91 -3.74 0.50
N ALA A 44 -21.84 -3.98 1.43
CA ALA A 44 -21.98 -3.19 2.65
C ALA A 44 -20.75 -3.30 3.57
N VAL A 45 -20.27 -4.52 3.81
CA VAL A 45 -19.07 -4.77 4.63
C VAL A 45 -17.83 -4.15 3.99
N SER A 46 -17.64 -4.32 2.68
CA SER A 46 -16.51 -3.71 1.96
C SER A 46 -16.54 -2.19 2.04
N SER A 47 -17.72 -1.58 1.90
CA SER A 47 -17.89 -0.13 2.02
C SER A 47 -17.52 0.38 3.43
N LEU A 48 -17.92 -0.35 4.47
CA LEU A 48 -17.54 -0.04 5.85
C LEU A 48 -16.03 -0.15 6.06
N MET A 49 -15.39 -1.20 5.53
CA MET A 49 -13.94 -1.35 5.60
C MET A 49 -13.19 -0.22 4.89
N LEU A 50 -13.70 0.24 3.74
CA LEU A 50 -13.14 1.37 3.00
C LEU A 50 -13.30 2.68 3.76
N LEU A 51 -14.45 2.89 4.41
CA LEU A 51 -14.69 4.02 5.29
C LEU A 51 -13.68 4.02 6.45
N LEU A 52 -13.48 2.89 7.11
CA LEU A 52 -12.45 2.72 8.15
C LEU A 52 -11.04 2.97 7.60
N GLY A 53 -10.76 2.41 6.41
CA GLY A 53 -9.50 2.61 5.71
C GLY A 53 -9.22 4.08 5.42
N SER A 54 -10.24 4.88 5.06
CA SER A 54 -10.07 6.30 4.72
C SER A 54 -9.44 7.14 5.85
N PHE A 55 -9.62 6.73 7.11
CA PHE A 55 -8.98 7.39 8.27
C PHE A 55 -7.46 7.20 8.30
N GLY A 56 -6.90 6.27 7.55
CA GLY A 56 -5.44 6.05 7.50
C GLY A 56 -4.70 7.28 6.96
N THR A 57 -5.21 7.97 5.94
CA THR A 57 -4.55 9.16 5.40
C THR A 57 -4.42 10.30 6.44
N PRO A 58 -5.48 10.79 7.09
CA PRO A 58 -5.35 11.82 8.12
C PRO A 58 -4.53 11.33 9.33
N LEU A 59 -4.67 10.05 9.71
CA LEU A 59 -3.88 9.46 10.78
C LEU A 59 -2.38 9.48 10.46
N SER A 60 -1.99 9.18 9.23
CA SER A 60 -0.59 9.24 8.79
C SER A 60 -0.01 10.65 8.89
N GLY A 61 -0.76 11.68 8.49
CA GLY A 61 -0.34 13.08 8.62
C GLY A 61 -0.18 13.49 10.08
N TYR A 62 -1.17 13.14 10.92
CA TYR A 62 -1.10 13.39 12.36
C TYR A 62 0.14 12.74 13.00
N ILE A 63 0.39 11.45 12.72
CA ILE A 63 1.55 10.73 13.25
C ILE A 63 2.86 11.35 12.72
N ALA A 64 2.92 11.70 11.44
CA ALA A 64 4.09 12.31 10.83
C ALA A 64 4.45 13.65 11.50
N ASP A 65 3.45 14.48 11.77
CA ASP A 65 3.63 15.84 12.29
C ASP A 65 3.85 15.89 13.81
N ARG A 66 3.17 15.02 14.57
CA ARG A 66 3.18 15.07 16.04
C ARG A 66 4.10 14.04 16.69
N VAL A 67 4.30 12.89 16.07
CA VAL A 67 4.99 11.75 16.70
C VAL A 67 6.39 11.58 16.12
N ILE A 68 6.50 11.32 14.82
CA ILE A 68 7.77 10.90 14.20
C ILE A 68 8.64 12.11 13.81
N LYS A 69 8.03 13.28 13.57
CA LYS A 69 8.71 14.53 13.14
C LYS A 69 9.57 14.36 11.87
N ARG A 70 9.44 13.23 11.17
CA ARG A 70 10.09 12.86 9.90
C ARG A 70 9.07 12.11 9.06
N ARG A 71 8.88 12.54 7.82
CA ARG A 71 7.82 12.01 6.95
C ARG A 71 8.21 10.75 6.17
N SER A 72 9.52 10.52 5.94
CA SER A 72 9.99 9.36 5.16
C SER A 72 9.56 7.98 5.69
N PRO A 73 9.57 7.69 7.01
CA PRO A 73 9.08 6.40 7.53
C PRO A 73 7.58 6.16 7.29
N MET A 74 6.79 7.24 7.17
CA MET A 74 5.33 7.17 6.98
C MET A 74 4.92 6.76 5.57
N VAL A 75 5.88 6.64 4.64
CA VAL A 75 5.65 6.03 3.33
C VAL A 75 5.88 4.53 3.38
N LEU A 76 6.97 4.12 4.02
CA LEU A 76 7.44 2.75 3.96
C LEU A 76 6.68 1.86 4.93
N ILE A 77 6.55 2.28 6.20
CA ILE A 77 5.90 1.47 7.24
C ILE A 77 4.51 1.02 6.78
N PRO A 78 3.64 1.88 6.21
CA PRO A 78 2.31 1.42 5.83
C PRO A 78 2.28 0.50 4.60
N ILE A 79 3.18 0.68 3.62
CA ILE A 79 3.29 -0.24 2.48
C ILE A 79 3.78 -1.61 2.93
N PHE A 80 4.78 -1.66 3.82
CA PHE A 80 5.27 -2.92 4.40
C PHE A 80 4.21 -3.57 5.30
N ALA A 81 3.47 -2.80 6.09
CA ALA A 81 2.39 -3.29 6.95
C ALA A 81 1.25 -3.87 6.11
N ALA A 82 0.78 -3.15 5.09
CA ALA A 82 -0.23 -3.63 4.16
C ALA A 82 0.26 -4.90 3.43
N GLY A 83 1.50 -4.89 2.91
CA GLY A 83 2.08 -6.02 2.19
C GLY A 83 2.19 -7.27 3.05
N SER A 84 2.65 -7.11 4.29
CA SER A 84 2.71 -8.18 5.29
C SER A 84 1.31 -8.68 5.65
N GLY A 85 0.33 -7.78 5.73
CA GLY A 85 -1.07 -8.12 5.94
C GLY A 85 -1.64 -8.98 4.81
N CYS A 86 -1.37 -8.65 3.55
CA CYS A 86 -1.78 -9.48 2.41
C CYS A 86 -1.12 -10.87 2.44
N ILE A 87 0.17 -10.95 2.75
CA ILE A 87 0.86 -12.24 2.93
C ILE A 87 0.23 -13.04 4.08
N LEU A 88 -0.10 -12.38 5.19
CA LEU A 88 -0.76 -13.02 6.32
C LEU A 88 -2.14 -13.57 5.94
N ILE A 89 -2.92 -12.84 5.12
CA ILE A 89 -4.20 -13.34 4.56
C ILE A 89 -3.98 -14.59 3.73
N SER A 90 -2.93 -14.64 2.92
CA SER A 90 -2.57 -15.84 2.16
C SER A 90 -2.23 -17.05 3.04
N ILE A 91 -1.61 -16.83 4.20
CA ILE A 91 -1.17 -17.93 5.08
C ILE A 91 -2.30 -18.40 5.99
N MET A 92 -3.07 -17.45 6.53
CA MET A 92 -4.12 -17.74 7.52
C MET A 92 -5.45 -18.17 6.88
N GLU A 93 -5.60 -17.92 5.57
CA GLU A 93 -6.77 -18.32 4.78
C GLU A 93 -8.11 -18.03 5.48
N PRO A 94 -8.37 -16.79 5.95
CA PRO A 94 -9.50 -16.50 6.81
C PRO A 94 -10.83 -16.78 6.08
N ARG A 95 -11.69 -17.59 6.71
CA ARG A 95 -13.03 -17.94 6.21
C ARG A 95 -14.14 -17.35 7.07
N GLU A 96 -13.86 -17.14 8.36
CA GLU A 96 -14.79 -16.51 9.29
C GLU A 96 -14.90 -15.01 9.02
N ILE A 97 -16.13 -14.49 9.12
CA ILE A 97 -16.44 -13.09 8.78
C ILE A 97 -15.63 -12.11 9.64
N TYR A 98 -15.56 -12.34 10.95
CA TYR A 98 -14.88 -11.43 11.89
C TYR A 98 -13.38 -11.36 11.63
N GLN A 99 -12.72 -12.51 11.46
CA GLN A 99 -11.29 -12.58 11.14
C GLN A 99 -10.99 -11.89 9.81
N THR A 100 -11.81 -12.18 8.79
CA THR A 100 -11.69 -11.55 7.47
C THR A 100 -11.83 -10.04 7.55
N ILE A 101 -12.80 -9.55 8.35
CA ILE A 101 -13.02 -8.12 8.56
C ILE A 101 -11.80 -7.46 9.17
N LEU A 102 -11.26 -8.01 10.25
CA LEU A 102 -10.10 -7.44 10.93
C LEU A 102 -8.87 -7.37 10.03
N MET A 103 -8.58 -8.45 9.30
CA MET A 103 -7.39 -8.52 8.45
C MET A 103 -7.48 -7.53 7.28
N PHE A 104 -8.62 -7.46 6.59
CA PHE A 104 -8.79 -6.51 5.49
C PHE A 104 -8.91 -5.06 5.96
N ALA A 105 -9.53 -4.79 7.10
CA ALA A 105 -9.54 -3.45 7.69
C ALA A 105 -8.13 -2.97 8.01
N PHE A 106 -7.28 -3.84 8.56
CA PHE A 106 -5.86 -3.54 8.80
C PHE A 106 -5.09 -3.25 7.50
N VAL A 107 -5.26 -4.09 6.47
CA VAL A 107 -4.61 -3.89 5.17
C VAL A 107 -5.07 -2.58 4.54
N LEU A 108 -6.38 -2.32 4.52
CA LEU A 108 -6.94 -1.11 3.93
C LEU A 108 -6.50 0.16 4.67
N LEU A 109 -6.56 0.16 6.00
CA LEU A 109 -6.05 1.26 6.83
C LEU A 109 -4.56 1.53 6.58
N SER A 110 -3.74 0.47 6.53
CA SER A 110 -2.30 0.62 6.24
C SER A 110 -2.07 1.13 4.81
N SER A 111 -2.86 0.64 3.85
CA SER A 111 -2.75 1.01 2.44
C SER A 111 -3.30 2.41 2.11
N THR A 112 -3.90 3.14 3.05
CA THR A 112 -4.28 4.55 2.84
C THR A 112 -3.34 5.52 3.55
N MET A 113 -2.60 5.05 4.56
CA MET A 113 -1.60 5.86 5.27
C MET A 113 -0.41 6.29 4.39
N TRP A 114 -0.12 5.59 3.30
CA TRP A 114 1.01 5.98 2.43
C TRP A 114 0.73 7.20 1.55
N TRP A 115 -0.52 7.68 1.47
CA TRP A 115 -0.92 8.86 0.68
C TRP A 115 -0.25 10.18 1.11
N ILE A 116 0.60 10.17 2.13
CA ILE A 116 1.51 11.27 2.48
C ILE A 116 2.63 11.50 1.45
N ILE A 117 2.89 10.54 0.54
CA ILE A 117 3.95 10.59 -0.49
C ILE A 117 4.01 11.94 -1.25
N PRO A 118 2.90 12.51 -1.77
CA PRO A 118 2.96 13.76 -2.53
C PRO A 118 3.46 14.94 -1.70
N SER A 119 3.11 14.97 -0.40
CA SER A 119 3.60 16.00 0.52
C SER A 119 5.11 15.90 0.75
N ILE A 120 5.66 14.69 0.77
CA ILE A 120 7.10 14.47 0.88
C ILE A 120 7.81 14.91 -0.40
N LEU A 121 7.20 14.62 -1.54
CA LEU A 121 7.73 15.04 -2.83
C LEU A 121 7.82 16.58 -2.94
N SER A 122 6.82 17.31 -2.43
CA SER A 122 6.84 18.78 -2.40
C SER A 122 7.90 19.36 -1.46
N GLU A 123 8.30 18.64 -0.41
CA GLU A 123 9.39 19.08 0.48
C GLU A 123 10.77 18.86 -0.14
N TRP A 124 10.92 17.86 -1.00
CA TRP A 124 12.22 17.50 -1.57
C TRP A 124 12.59 18.30 -2.81
N LEU A 125 11.61 18.88 -3.50
CA LEU A 125 11.80 19.45 -4.83
C LEU A 125 11.38 20.92 -4.90
N PRO A 126 12.16 21.76 -5.59
CA PRO A 126 11.76 23.13 -5.88
C PRO A 126 10.56 23.18 -6.84
N MET A 127 9.79 24.27 -6.76
CA MET A 127 8.54 24.46 -7.50
C MET A 127 8.68 24.30 -9.02
N ASN A 128 9.84 24.64 -9.59
CA ASN A 128 10.10 24.57 -11.03
C ASN A 128 10.13 23.13 -11.60
N ILE A 129 10.32 22.11 -10.76
CA ILE A 129 10.32 20.69 -11.19
C ILE A 129 9.28 19.84 -10.47
N LEU A 130 8.59 20.41 -9.48
CA LEU A 130 7.59 19.71 -8.68
C LEU A 130 6.42 19.23 -9.55
N GLY A 131 5.94 20.04 -10.50
CA GLY A 131 4.85 19.65 -11.40
C GLY A 131 5.16 18.38 -12.20
N THR A 132 6.33 18.32 -12.84
CA THR A 132 6.78 17.14 -13.60
C THR A 132 6.95 15.92 -12.70
N ALA A 133 7.55 16.09 -11.51
CA ALA A 133 7.76 14.99 -10.58
C ALA A 133 6.44 14.44 -10.00
N SER A 134 5.49 15.32 -9.69
CA SER A 134 4.15 14.94 -9.24
C SER A 134 3.38 14.20 -10.32
N GLY A 135 3.45 14.66 -11.58
CA GLY A 135 2.84 13.95 -12.71
C GLY A 135 3.42 12.54 -12.91
N LEU A 136 4.75 12.40 -12.81
CA LEU A 136 5.42 11.10 -12.87
C LEU A 136 4.97 10.18 -11.71
N LEU A 137 4.96 10.73 -10.49
CA LEU A 137 4.52 9.99 -9.31
C LEU A 137 3.07 9.50 -9.46
N SER A 138 2.14 10.37 -9.83
CA SER A 138 0.75 10.01 -10.06
C SER A 138 0.61 8.94 -11.14
N SER A 139 1.38 9.05 -12.23
CA SER A 139 1.39 8.04 -13.30
C SER A 139 1.84 6.68 -12.78
N MET A 140 2.87 6.62 -11.93
CA MET A 140 3.35 5.38 -11.32
C MET A 140 2.34 4.79 -10.34
N MET A 141 1.66 5.62 -9.56
CA MET A 141 0.59 5.19 -8.65
C MET A 141 -0.60 4.61 -9.43
N SER A 142 -1.03 5.29 -10.49
CA SER A 142 -2.10 4.81 -11.38
C SER A 142 -1.70 3.53 -12.09
N LEU A 143 -0.46 3.41 -12.56
CA LEU A 143 0.06 2.19 -13.14
C LEU A 143 0.01 1.03 -12.15
N GLY A 144 0.46 1.26 -10.90
CA GLY A 144 0.32 0.28 -9.83
C GLY A 144 -1.14 -0.11 -9.60
N GLY A 145 -2.05 0.87 -9.61
CA GLY A 145 -3.48 0.66 -9.45
C GLY A 145 -4.12 -0.20 -10.54
N VAL A 146 -3.63 -0.12 -11.78
CA VAL A 146 -4.05 -1.00 -12.88
C VAL A 146 -3.43 -2.39 -12.75
N LEU A 147 -2.13 -2.44 -12.44
CA LEU A 147 -1.38 -3.70 -12.36
C LEU A 147 -1.84 -4.59 -11.20
N GLY A 148 -2.22 -4.01 -10.06
CA GLY A 148 -2.62 -4.78 -8.87
C GLY A 148 -3.77 -5.76 -9.15
N PRO A 149 -4.96 -5.27 -9.53
CA PRO A 149 -6.09 -6.14 -9.85
C PRO A 149 -5.83 -7.04 -11.05
N PHE A 150 -5.14 -6.54 -12.09
CA PHE A 150 -4.84 -7.31 -13.30
C PHE A 150 -3.98 -8.54 -12.99
N ILE A 151 -2.87 -8.34 -12.28
CA ILE A 151 -1.96 -9.43 -11.92
C ILE A 151 -2.65 -10.40 -10.95
N PHE A 152 -3.40 -9.88 -9.97
CA PHE A 152 -4.16 -10.73 -9.04
C PHE A 152 -5.18 -11.60 -9.80
N GLY A 153 -5.93 -11.01 -10.72
CA GLY A 153 -6.90 -11.72 -11.56
C GLY A 153 -6.25 -12.80 -12.40
N LEU A 154 -5.12 -12.50 -13.05
CA LEU A 154 -4.37 -13.47 -13.82
C LEU A 154 -3.90 -14.65 -12.96
N VAL A 155 -3.42 -14.40 -11.74
CA VAL A 155 -3.07 -15.48 -10.79
C VAL A 155 -4.31 -16.29 -10.41
N LEU A 156 -5.44 -15.63 -10.15
CA LEU A 156 -6.68 -16.31 -9.81
C LEU A 156 -7.18 -17.19 -10.96
N ASP A 157 -7.10 -16.72 -12.20
CA ASP A 157 -7.51 -17.47 -13.39
C ASP A 157 -6.62 -18.70 -13.64
N LEU A 158 -5.31 -18.58 -13.38
CA LEU A 158 -4.36 -19.68 -13.58
C LEU A 158 -4.37 -20.71 -12.44
N THR A 159 -4.55 -20.26 -11.19
CA THR A 159 -4.38 -21.11 -10.00
C THR A 159 -5.70 -21.49 -9.33
N GLY A 160 -6.78 -20.76 -9.60
CA GLY A 160 -8.06 -20.87 -8.89
C GLY A 160 -8.01 -20.40 -7.42
N SER A 161 -6.89 -19.83 -6.96
CA SER A 161 -6.64 -19.56 -5.54
C SER A 161 -6.46 -18.07 -5.24
N PHE A 162 -7.33 -17.53 -4.39
CA PHE A 162 -7.21 -16.18 -3.86
C PHE A 162 -5.93 -16.00 -3.02
N TYR A 163 -5.47 -17.06 -2.36
CA TYR A 163 -4.32 -16.99 -1.46
C TYR A 163 -3.03 -16.70 -2.24
N HIS A 164 -2.82 -17.36 -3.39
CA HIS A 164 -1.70 -17.03 -4.28
C HIS A 164 -1.75 -15.57 -4.77
N GLY A 165 -2.95 -15.06 -5.06
CA GLY A 165 -3.16 -13.65 -5.40
C GLY A 165 -2.73 -12.71 -4.27
N TRP A 166 -3.16 -12.98 -3.03
CA TRP A 166 -2.81 -12.18 -1.86
C TRP A 166 -1.31 -12.22 -1.54
N PHE A 167 -0.69 -13.39 -1.66
CA PHE A 167 0.76 -13.56 -1.50
C PHE A 167 1.51 -12.68 -2.50
N LEU A 168 1.17 -12.81 -3.79
CA LEU A 168 1.86 -12.07 -4.85
C LEU A 168 1.66 -10.56 -4.71
N LEU A 169 0.44 -10.12 -4.42
CA LEU A 169 0.12 -8.71 -4.22
C LEU A 169 0.99 -8.09 -3.10
N GLY A 170 1.08 -8.79 -1.96
CA GLY A 170 1.89 -8.36 -0.82
C GLY A 170 3.39 -8.38 -1.12
N SER A 171 3.89 -9.44 -1.76
CA SER A 171 5.30 -9.57 -2.14
C SER A 171 5.73 -8.48 -3.13
N VAL A 172 4.93 -8.22 -4.17
CA VAL A 172 5.23 -7.18 -5.17
C VAL A 172 5.30 -5.80 -4.53
N ALA A 173 4.34 -5.46 -3.68
CA ALA A 173 4.33 -4.17 -2.99
C ALA A 173 5.58 -3.97 -2.10
N ILE A 174 5.98 -5.00 -1.35
CA ILE A 174 7.18 -4.99 -0.51
C ILE A 174 8.45 -4.86 -1.38
N LEU A 175 8.55 -5.64 -2.45
CA LEU A 175 9.71 -5.60 -3.35
C LEU A 175 9.91 -4.22 -3.97
N LEU A 176 8.82 -3.56 -4.38
CA LEU A 176 8.85 -2.21 -4.95
C LEU A 176 9.22 -1.13 -3.93
N ALA A 177 8.82 -1.28 -2.65
CA ALA A 177 9.16 -0.34 -1.58
C ALA A 177 10.57 -0.55 -0.99
N SER A 178 11.13 -1.76 -1.11
CA SER A 178 12.40 -2.16 -0.48
C SER A 178 13.62 -1.30 -0.86
N PRO A 179 13.83 -0.92 -2.15
CA PRO A 179 14.94 -0.05 -2.54
C PRO A 179 14.95 1.31 -1.81
N MET A 180 13.76 1.90 -1.60
CA MET A 180 13.61 3.15 -0.87
C MET A 180 13.96 2.98 0.62
N ALA A 181 13.53 1.87 1.23
CA ALA A 181 13.86 1.54 2.61
C ALA A 181 15.37 1.38 2.84
N LEU A 182 16.04 0.62 1.98
CA LEU A 182 17.50 0.42 2.03
C LEU A 182 18.28 1.73 1.85
N SER A 183 17.78 2.63 0.99
CA SER A 183 18.41 3.95 0.80
C SER A 183 18.27 4.87 2.01
N THR A 184 17.20 4.67 2.80
CA THR A 184 16.91 5.46 4.00
C THR A 184 17.71 4.94 5.20
N SER A 185 17.82 3.62 5.37
CA SER A 185 18.56 2.98 6.46
C SER A 185 20.07 3.24 6.37
N LYS A 186 20.68 3.11 5.18
CA LYS A 186 22.11 3.40 4.98
C LYS A 186 22.50 4.81 5.40
N ARG A 187 21.62 5.79 5.16
CA ARG A 187 21.86 7.19 5.55
C ARG A 187 21.70 7.41 7.04
N PHE A 188 20.71 6.77 7.65
CA PHE A 188 20.53 6.82 9.09
C PHE A 188 21.76 6.28 9.82
N ILE A 189 22.29 5.12 9.40
CA ILE A 189 23.54 4.54 9.95
C ILE A 189 24.72 5.48 9.72
N ALA A 190 24.89 6.02 8.51
CA ALA A 190 25.97 6.96 8.20
C ALA A 190 25.91 8.27 9.02
N SER A 191 24.73 8.69 9.50
CA SER A 191 24.61 9.84 10.40
C SER A 191 25.00 9.55 11.84
N MET A 192 24.84 8.29 12.30
CA MET A 192 25.26 7.90 13.66
C MET A 192 26.77 7.69 13.76
N LEU A 193 27.43 7.24 12.70
CA LEU A 193 28.89 7.03 12.66
C LEU A 193 29.72 8.34 12.57
N LYS A 194 29.06 9.49 12.45
CA LYS A 194 29.72 10.82 12.41
C LYS A 194 29.82 11.49 13.79
N HIS A 195 29.37 10.80 14.84
CA HIS A 195 29.48 11.19 16.24
C HIS A 195 30.27 10.12 16.99
#